data_AF-A0A830EV91-F1
#
_entry.id   AF-A0A830EV91-F1
#
_cell.length_a   1.000
_cell.length_b   1.000
_cell.length_c   1.000
_cell.angle_alpha   90.00
_cell.angle_beta   90.00
_cell.angle_gamma   90.00
#
_symmetry.space_group_name_H-M   'P 1'
#
loop_
_entity.id
_entity.type
_entity.pdbx_description
1 polymer ?
#
loop_
_entity_poly.entity_id
_entity_poly.type
_entity_poly.pdbx_seq_one_letter_code
_entity_poly.pdbx_strand_id
1 'polypeptide(L)'
;MTYLDFERVVSTDSASWTRADPRRALIERHSPTDYVVMLQDGADSHAVVYGLERGARVGYCDCDGYQYSDDSVPCAHLCVLRKAEFIGATSVDGERIEAIDTAALAEADHDSGLRADGGLEPTYDPDAVDRVERPADLATEGGWTGQ
;
A
#
# COMPACT_ATOMS: atom_id res chain seq x y z
N MET A 1 -6.73 6.14 12.29
CA MET A 1 -5.61 5.57 13.08
C MET A 1 -5.49 6.34 14.37
N THR A 2 -4.94 5.73 15.42
CA THR A 2 -4.80 6.37 16.74
C THR A 2 -3.32 6.62 17.05
N TYR A 3 -3.01 7.73 17.73
CA TYR A 3 -1.66 7.98 18.25
C TYR A 3 -1.26 6.90 19.27
N LEU A 4 -0.04 6.38 19.15
CA LEU A 4 0.45 5.27 19.97
C LEU A 4 1.45 5.75 21.03
N ASP A 5 1.17 5.44 22.29
CA ASP A 5 2.06 5.73 23.41
C ASP A 5 2.99 4.54 23.69
N PHE A 6 4.07 4.48 22.91
CA PHE A 6 5.12 3.47 23.13
C PHE A 6 5.91 3.71 24.42
N GLU A 7 5.98 4.95 24.92
CA GLU A 7 6.71 5.25 26.15
C GLU A 7 6.03 4.61 27.37
N ARG A 8 4.70 4.61 27.41
CA ARG A 8 3.92 3.93 28.47
C ARG A 8 4.21 2.44 28.55
N VAL A 9 4.22 1.72 27.42
CA VAL A 9 4.46 0.27 27.42
C VAL A 9 5.91 -0.11 27.72
N VAL A 10 6.87 0.77 27.40
CA VAL A 10 8.30 0.62 27.72
C VAL A 10 8.54 0.88 29.21
N SER A 11 8.04 1.99 29.74
CA SER A 11 8.28 2.43 31.13
C SER A 11 7.63 1.50 32.17
N THR A 12 6.54 0.83 31.80
CA THR A 12 5.82 -0.11 32.67
C THR A 12 6.29 -1.56 32.54
N ASP A 13 7.26 -1.85 31.66
CA ASP A 13 7.64 -3.21 31.25
C ASP A 13 6.42 -4.10 31.00
N SER A 14 5.48 -3.54 30.21
CA SER A 14 4.20 -4.19 29.96
C SER A 14 4.39 -5.53 29.27
N ALA A 15 3.48 -6.47 29.51
CA ALA A 15 3.50 -7.78 28.85
C ALA A 15 3.49 -7.66 27.31
N SER A 16 2.84 -6.64 26.73
CA SER A 16 2.86 -6.38 25.29
C SER A 16 4.25 -6.00 24.80
N TRP A 17 4.99 -5.18 25.56
CA TRP A 17 6.38 -4.85 25.27
C TRP A 17 7.30 -6.04 25.46
N THR A 18 7.23 -6.75 26.57
CA THR A 18 8.11 -7.90 26.88
C THR A 18 7.97 -9.01 25.83
N ARG A 19 6.74 -9.31 25.42
CA ARG A 19 6.42 -10.38 24.46
C ARG A 19 6.75 -10.03 23.01
N ALA A 20 6.87 -8.74 22.68
CA ALA A 20 7.21 -8.31 21.33
C ALA A 20 8.67 -8.64 20.98
N ASP A 21 8.90 -9.70 20.19
CA ASP A 21 10.21 -10.07 19.66
C ASP A 21 10.21 -10.03 18.12
N PRO A 22 10.79 -8.98 17.50
CA PRO A 22 10.79 -8.83 16.04
C PRO A 22 11.62 -9.90 15.32
N ARG A 23 12.50 -10.63 15.99
CA ARG A 23 13.31 -11.69 15.36
C ARG A 23 12.59 -13.04 15.29
N ARG A 24 11.53 -13.20 16.09
CA ARG A 24 10.75 -14.43 16.16
C ARG A 24 9.33 -14.27 15.60
N ALA A 25 8.87 -13.03 15.44
CA ALA A 25 7.62 -12.73 14.78
C ALA A 25 7.72 -12.89 13.25
N LEU A 26 6.61 -13.28 12.63
CA LEU A 26 6.43 -13.17 11.19
C LEU A 26 5.81 -11.81 10.89
N ILE A 27 6.44 -11.05 9.98
CA ILE A 27 6.00 -9.72 9.58
C ILE A 27 5.90 -9.68 8.05
N GLU A 28 4.69 -9.70 7.53
CA GLU A 28 4.39 -9.50 6.11
C GLU A 28 3.94 -8.05 5.90
N ARG A 29 4.34 -7.45 4.78
CA ARG A 29 3.98 -6.08 4.43
C ARG A 29 3.13 -6.12 3.16
N HIS A 30 1.92 -5.57 3.22
CA HIS A 30 1.03 -5.50 2.07
C HIS A 30 1.01 -4.13 1.40
N SER A 31 1.31 -3.07 2.16
CA SER A 31 1.37 -1.70 1.67
C SER A 31 2.41 -0.91 2.46
N PRO A 32 2.69 0.35 2.09
CA PRO A 32 3.57 1.23 2.87
C PRO A 32 3.26 1.28 4.37
N THR A 33 1.99 1.14 4.77
CA THR A 33 1.51 1.22 6.16
C THR A 33 0.79 -0.02 6.66
N ASP A 34 0.42 -0.95 5.79
CA ASP A 34 -0.36 -2.15 6.15
C ASP A 34 0.53 -3.39 6.24
N TYR A 35 0.40 -4.07 7.37
CA TYR A 35 1.17 -5.25 7.73
C TYR A 35 0.26 -6.37 8.20
N VAL A 36 0.73 -7.61 8.03
CA VAL A 36 0.21 -8.77 8.76
C VAL A 36 1.30 -9.25 9.71
N VAL A 37 0.97 -9.33 11.00
CA VAL A 37 1.92 -9.67 12.05
C VAL A 37 1.43 -10.90 12.82
N MET A 38 2.31 -11.89 12.96
CA MET A 38 2.09 -13.05 13.82
C MET A 38 3.22 -13.13 14.85
N LEU A 39 2.85 -13.20 16.13
CA LEU A 39 3.81 -13.34 17.23
C LEU A 39 4.26 -14.79 17.39
N GLN A 40 5.45 -15.01 17.94
CA GLN A 40 6.06 -16.34 18.13
C GLN A 40 5.27 -17.32 18.99
N ASP A 41 4.31 -16.81 19.74
CA ASP A 41 3.55 -17.48 20.78
C ASP A 41 2.03 -17.29 20.60
N GLY A 42 1.62 -16.69 19.48
CA GLY A 42 0.24 -16.59 19.03
C GLY A 42 -0.04 -17.61 17.92
N ALA A 43 -1.29 -18.07 17.84
CA ALA A 43 -1.75 -18.90 16.72
C ALA A 43 -2.23 -18.04 15.54
N ASP A 44 -2.71 -16.83 15.84
CA ASP A 44 -3.37 -15.96 14.87
C ASP A 44 -2.45 -14.83 14.40
N SER A 45 -2.56 -14.53 13.11
CA SER A 45 -2.00 -13.32 12.51
C SER A 45 -3.01 -12.19 12.54
N HIS A 46 -2.54 -10.97 12.69
CA HIS A 46 -3.39 -9.79 12.81
C HIS A 46 -3.07 -8.76 11.74
N ALA A 47 -4.11 -8.08 11.23
CA ALA A 47 -3.94 -6.92 10.37
C ALA A 47 -3.52 -5.72 11.22
N VAL A 48 -2.40 -5.10 10.85
CA VAL A 48 -1.78 -4.01 11.58
C VAL A 48 -1.52 -2.85 10.64
N VAL A 49 -2.01 -1.69 11.02
CA VAL A 49 -1.68 -0.43 10.35
C VAL A 49 -0.66 0.31 11.20
N TYR A 50 0.45 0.73 10.58
CA TYR A 50 1.55 1.38 11.26
C TYR A 50 2.15 2.49 10.40
N GLY A 51 2.21 3.70 10.94
CA GLY A 51 2.70 4.87 10.21
C GLY A 51 3.09 6.03 11.12
N LEU A 52 3.39 7.16 10.48
CA LEU A 52 3.65 8.43 11.13
C LEU A 52 2.58 9.45 10.75
N GLU A 53 2.17 10.24 11.73
CA GLU A 53 1.42 11.47 11.51
C GLU A 53 2.08 12.59 12.30
N ARG A 54 2.57 13.63 11.60
CA ARG A 54 3.25 14.78 12.22
C ARG A 54 4.43 14.36 13.14
N GLY A 55 5.15 13.33 12.74
CA GLY A 55 6.29 12.76 13.49
C GLY A 55 5.93 11.85 14.67
N ALA A 56 4.65 11.76 15.03
CA ALA A 56 4.16 10.81 16.04
C ALA A 56 3.77 9.48 15.39
N ARG A 57 3.98 8.37 16.10
CA ARG A 57 3.57 7.05 15.59
C ARG A 57 2.08 6.89 15.75
N VAL A 58 1.45 6.47 14.67
CA VAL A 58 0.03 6.14 14.64
C VAL A 58 -0.15 4.70 14.20
N GLY A 59 -1.25 4.09 14.60
CA GLY A 59 -1.58 2.77 14.12
C GLY A 59 -2.91 2.23 14.60
N TYR A 60 -3.15 0.99 14.20
CA TYR A 60 -4.32 0.19 14.52
C TYR A 60 -3.93 -1.29 14.46
N CYS A 61 -4.56 -2.12 15.28
CA CYS A 61 -4.48 -3.57 15.17
C CYS A 61 -5.87 -4.16 15.41
N ASP A 62 -6.23 -5.19 14.65
CA ASP A 62 -7.52 -5.87 14.80
C ASP A 62 -7.57 -6.85 15.98
N CYS A 63 -6.50 -7.02 16.76
CA CYS A 63 -6.48 -7.95 17.89
C CYS A 63 -7.27 -7.43 19.11
N ASP A 64 -7.82 -8.36 19.89
CA ASP A 64 -8.53 -8.06 21.14
C ASP A 64 -7.70 -7.23 22.12
N GLY A 65 -6.39 -7.50 22.18
CA GLY A 65 -5.46 -6.76 23.04
C GLY A 65 -5.32 -5.28 22.69
N TYR A 66 -5.70 -4.87 21.48
CA TYR A 66 -5.81 -3.46 21.08
C TYR A 66 -7.25 -2.95 21.21
N GLN A 67 -8.25 -3.75 20.79
CA GLN A 67 -9.66 -3.34 20.80
C GLN A 67 -10.20 -3.05 22.21
N TYR A 68 -9.71 -3.78 23.22
CA TYR A 68 -10.17 -3.65 24.60
C TYR A 68 -9.17 -2.95 25.53
N SER A 69 -8.06 -2.44 25.00
CA SER A 69 -7.12 -1.62 25.78
C SER A 69 -7.58 -0.17 25.88
N ASP A 70 -7.01 0.59 26.82
CA ASP A 70 -7.15 2.05 26.82
C ASP A 70 -6.71 2.61 25.46
N ASP A 71 -7.39 3.65 25.00
CA ASP A 71 -6.99 4.41 23.81
C ASP A 71 -5.50 4.76 23.90
N SER A 72 -4.80 4.69 22.77
CA SER A 72 -3.35 4.91 22.59
C SER A 72 -2.38 3.85 23.11
N VAL A 73 -2.81 2.83 23.86
CA VAL A 73 -1.90 1.78 24.33
C VAL A 73 -1.60 0.77 23.19
N PRO A 74 -0.33 0.63 22.74
CA PRO A 74 0.00 -0.31 21.70
C PRO A 74 -0.05 -1.77 22.20
N CYS A 75 -0.67 -2.63 21.41
CA CYS A 75 -0.63 -4.08 21.62
C CYS A 75 0.75 -4.66 21.24
N ALA A 76 0.96 -5.95 21.51
CA ALA A 76 2.22 -6.63 21.22
C ALA A 76 2.59 -6.60 19.71
N HIS A 77 1.62 -6.64 18.80
CA HIS A 77 1.87 -6.56 17.35
C HIS A 77 2.45 -5.20 16.94
N LEU A 78 1.87 -4.10 17.45
CA LEU A 78 2.39 -2.75 17.23
C LEU A 78 3.76 -2.57 17.89
N CYS A 79 3.98 -3.15 19.07
CA CYS A 79 5.29 -3.17 19.71
C CYS A 79 6.34 -3.94 18.89
N VAL A 80 5.97 -5.01 18.19
CA VAL A 80 6.87 -5.72 17.27
C VAL A 80 7.31 -4.81 16.13
N LEU A 81 6.38 -4.13 15.44
CA LEU A 81 6.73 -3.21 14.35
C LEU A 81 7.63 -2.06 14.85
N ARG A 82 7.34 -1.51 16.03
CA ARG A 82 8.18 -0.47 16.65
C ARG A 82 9.60 -0.96 16.95
N LYS A 83 9.75 -2.17 17.48
CA LYS A 83 11.08 -2.74 17.74
C LYS A 83 11.81 -3.10 16.44
N ALA A 84 11.08 -3.62 15.45
CA ALA A 84 11.60 -3.93 14.12
C ALA A 84 12.14 -2.67 13.42
N GLU A 85 11.37 -1.57 13.42
CA GLU A 85 11.80 -0.24 12.95
C GLU A 85 13.12 0.17 13.62
N PHE A 86 13.16 0.09 14.95
CA PHE A 86 14.33 0.51 15.74
C PHE A 86 15.59 -0.27 15.40
N ILE A 87 15.49 -1.59 15.19
CA ILE A 87 16.66 -2.43 14.86
C ILE A 87 16.95 -2.51 13.35
N GLY A 88 16.13 -1.87 12.51
CA GLY A 88 16.25 -1.95 11.05
C GLY A 88 15.98 -3.36 10.50
N ALA A 89 15.03 -4.08 11.08
CA ALA A 89 14.59 -5.38 10.57
C ALA A 89 13.82 -5.25 9.25
N THR A 90 13.67 -6.37 8.55
CA THR A 90 12.93 -6.48 7.29
C THR A 90 11.70 -7.39 7.44
N SER A 91 10.72 -7.20 6.58
CA SER A 91 9.60 -8.12 6.38
C SER A 91 10.07 -9.46 5.79
N VAL A 92 9.16 -10.42 5.67
CA VAL A 92 9.39 -11.70 4.98
C VAL A 92 9.86 -11.54 3.53
N ASP A 93 9.44 -10.47 2.86
CA ASP A 93 9.82 -10.14 1.48
C ASP A 93 11.13 -9.32 1.39
N GLY A 94 11.78 -9.06 2.53
CA GLY A 94 13.05 -8.32 2.58
C GLY A 94 12.89 -6.80 2.57
N GLU A 95 11.67 -6.26 2.67
CA GLU A 95 11.43 -4.82 2.76
C GLU A 95 11.70 -4.31 4.17
N ARG A 96 12.28 -3.11 4.30
CA ARG A 96 12.52 -2.52 5.62
C ARG A 96 11.20 -2.25 6.34
N ILE A 97 11.15 -2.61 7.63
CA ILE A 97 10.05 -2.19 8.51
C ILE A 97 10.32 -0.75 8.95
N GLU A 98 9.43 0.17 8.59
CA GLU A 98 9.53 1.58 8.95
C GLU A 98 8.15 2.23 9.03
N ALA A 99 8.02 3.21 9.92
CA ALA A 99 6.82 4.03 9.98
C ALA A 99 6.94 5.15 8.93
N ILE A 100 6.06 5.15 7.93
CA ILE A 100 6.05 6.16 6.86
C ILE A 100 5.02 7.25 7.19
N ASP A 101 5.36 8.49 6.85
CA ASP A 101 4.43 9.63 6.97
C ASP A 101 3.24 9.46 6.04
N THR A 102 2.04 9.35 6.62
CA THR A 102 0.80 9.09 5.90
C THR A 102 0.36 10.26 5.02
N ALA A 103 0.69 11.49 5.42
CA ALA A 103 0.41 12.66 4.59
C ALA A 103 1.31 12.66 3.36
N ALA A 104 2.60 12.35 3.52
CA ALA A 104 3.51 12.23 2.38
C ALA A 104 3.06 11.17 1.36
N LEU A 105 2.50 10.04 1.83
CA LEU A 105 1.94 9.01 0.96
C LEU A 105 0.70 9.50 0.19
N ALA A 106 -0.20 10.23 0.87
CA ALA A 106 -1.39 10.80 0.22
C ALA A 106 -1.02 11.81 -0.87
N GLU A 107 -0.05 12.69 -0.61
CA GLU A 107 0.43 13.66 -1.61
C GLU A 107 1.08 12.95 -2.82
N ALA A 108 1.85 11.87 -2.59
CA ALA A 108 2.48 11.11 -3.66
C ALA A 108 1.46 10.37 -4.54
N ASP A 109 0.37 9.86 -3.95
CA ASP A 109 -0.75 9.25 -4.69
C ASP A 109 -1.45 10.31 -5.56
N HIS A 110 -1.65 11.52 -5.04
CA HIS A 110 -2.22 12.64 -5.79
C HIS A 110 -1.32 13.17 -6.94
N ASP A 111 0.01 13.05 -6.82
CA ASP A 111 0.97 13.48 -7.86
C ASP A 111 1.16 12.44 -9.00
N SER A 112 0.48 11.28 -8.92
CA SER A 112 0.55 10.24 -9.95
C SER A 112 -0.16 10.62 -11.26
N GLY A 113 0.38 11.61 -11.97
CA GLY A 113 0.31 11.67 -13.42
C GLY A 113 -0.94 12.27 -14.07
N LEU A 114 -1.70 13.15 -13.41
CA LEU A 114 -2.64 14.03 -14.12
C LEU A 114 -1.89 15.15 -14.87
N ARG A 115 -1.02 14.78 -15.81
CA ARG A 115 -0.84 15.59 -17.02
C ARG A 115 -1.91 15.13 -17.99
N ALA A 116 -3.09 15.76 -17.90
CA ALA A 116 -3.98 15.81 -19.04
C ALA A 116 -3.20 16.43 -20.19
N ASP A 117 -2.72 15.60 -21.10
CA ASP A 117 -2.34 16.02 -22.44
C ASP A 117 -3.56 16.73 -23.02
N GLY A 118 -3.42 18.04 -23.24
CA GLY A 118 -4.48 18.87 -23.77
C GLY A 118 -4.97 18.28 -25.09
N GLY A 119 -6.09 17.57 -25.04
CA GLY A 119 -6.84 17.17 -26.22
C GLY A 119 -7.26 18.44 -26.94
N LEU A 120 -6.68 18.67 -28.11
CA LEU A 120 -7.20 19.64 -29.06
C LEU A 120 -8.62 19.17 -29.40
N GLU A 121 -9.63 19.89 -28.90
CA GLU A 121 -11.02 19.65 -29.28
C GLU A 121 -11.09 19.59 -30.82
N PRO A 122 -11.53 18.48 -31.43
CA PRO A 122 -11.77 18.46 -32.85
C PRO A 122 -12.98 19.36 -33.10
N THR A 123 -12.74 20.57 -33.59
CA THR A 123 -13.80 21.39 -34.17
C THR A 123 -14.42 20.58 -35.31
N TYR A 124 -15.62 20.07 -35.07
CA TYR A 124 -16.41 19.38 -36.08
C TYR A 124 -16.78 20.41 -37.15
N ASP A 125 -16.10 20.33 -38.29
CA ASP A 125 -16.46 21.05 -39.50
C ASP A 125 -17.42 20.17 -40.32
N PRO A 126 -18.71 20.51 -40.43
CA PRO A 126 -19.70 19.70 -41.12
C PRO A 126 -19.56 19.73 -42.66
N ASP A 127 -18.63 20.49 -43.23
CA ASP A 127 -18.51 20.69 -44.69
C ASP A 127 -17.47 19.74 -45.36
N ALA A 128 -16.75 18.93 -44.58
CA ALA A 128 -15.68 18.06 -45.09
C ALA A 128 -16.16 16.74 -45.75
N VAL A 129 -17.46 16.56 -46.00
CA VAL A 129 -18.04 15.34 -46.59
C VAL A 129 -18.38 15.48 -48.07
N ASP A 130 -17.43 15.93 -48.90
CA ASP A 130 -17.52 15.69 -50.36
C ASP A 130 -16.14 15.60 -51.00
N ARG A 131 -15.50 14.43 -50.87
CA ARG A 131 -14.56 13.91 -51.88
C ARG A 131 -14.19 12.45 -51.63
N VAL A 132 -15.12 11.52 -51.91
CA VAL A 132 -14.74 10.12 -52.13
C VAL A 132 -14.39 9.97 -53.60
N GLU A 133 -13.11 10.20 -53.95
CA GLU A 133 -12.59 9.75 -55.24
C GLU A 133 -12.21 8.26 -55.11
N ARG A 134 -12.85 7.45 -55.95
CA ARG A 134 -12.70 5.99 -56.01
C ARG A 134 -11.34 5.66 -56.63
N PRO A 135 -10.48 4.83 -56.02
CA PRO A 135 -9.34 4.29 -56.74
C PRO A 135 -9.83 3.26 -57.77
N ALA A 136 -9.41 3.49 -59.02
CA ALA A 136 -9.41 2.52 -60.08
C ALA A 136 -8.38 1.41 -59.80
N ASP A 137 -8.45 0.36 -60.60
CA ASP A 137 -7.42 -0.67 -60.81
C ASP A 137 -7.51 -1.94 -59.96
N LEU A 138 -8.37 -2.87 -60.42
CA LEU A 138 -8.08 -4.31 -60.39
C LEU A 138 -8.62 -4.97 -61.68
N ALA A 139 -7.80 -5.00 -62.73
CA ALA A 139 -7.91 -6.01 -63.80
C ALA A 139 -7.03 -7.21 -63.37
N THR A 140 -7.61 -8.41 -63.14
CA THR A 140 -7.65 -9.57 -64.08
C THR A 140 -6.22 -10.10 -64.36
N GLU A 141 -5.82 -11.37 -64.18
CA GLU A 141 -6.41 -12.66 -64.59
C GLU A 141 -5.64 -13.89 -64.00
N GLY A 142 -6.30 -15.07 -64.01
CA GLY A 142 -5.71 -16.42 -63.94
C GLY A 142 -5.99 -17.15 -62.61
N GLY A 143 -6.72 -18.26 -62.51
CA GLY A 143 -7.12 -19.32 -63.43
C GLY A 143 -6.95 -20.64 -62.67
N TRP A 144 -8.03 -21.22 -62.14
CA TRP A 144 -8.00 -22.52 -61.45
C TRP A 144 -8.98 -23.49 -62.12
N THR A 145 -8.42 -24.45 -62.85
CA THR A 145 -9.08 -25.66 -63.32
C THR A 145 -9.18 -26.67 -62.17
N GLY A 146 -10.35 -27.30 -62.02
CA GLY A 146 -10.62 -28.28 -60.98
C GLY A 146 -9.97 -29.64 -61.18
N GLN A 147 -10.16 -30.48 -60.16
CA GLN A 147 -10.47 -31.91 -60.22
C GLN A 147 -11.09 -32.30 -58.87
#